data_AF-A0A923DP14-F1
#
_entry.id   AF-A0A923DP14-F1
#
_cell.length_a   1.000
_cell.length_b   1.000
_cell.length_c   1.000
_cell.angle_alpha   90.00
_cell.angle_beta   90.00
_cell.angle_gamma   90.00
#
_symmetry.space_group_name_H-M   'P 1'
#
loop_
_entity.id
_entity.type
_entity.pdbx_description
1 polymer ?
#
loop_
_entity_poly.entity_id
_entity_poly.type
_entity_poly.pdbx_seq_one_letter_code
_entity_poly.pdbx_strand_id
1 'polypeptide(L)'
;MKNPFVLYLRTSRYLKPVQVFGRIWFRLQTPSVRIGPPPPIRRRAAEWASSPLKSRALLSPSRFRLLNEEHEIKDPSDWNNPQWAKLWLYHLHYFDDLNADGAGLRTAWHASLIERWIAENPVGRGNGWEPYPLSRRIVNWIEWTWAGNELPLEAAASLAVQSRYLRKRLEWHILGNHLLANAKALIFAGLFFEGPGAEGLLAIGASIFSRQLAEQVLADGGHF
;
A
#
# COMPACT_ATOMS: atom_id res chain seq x y z
N MET A 1 -30.46 -10.46 24.25
CA MET A 1 -29.06 -10.36 23.74
C MET A 1 -28.87 -11.42 22.66
N LYS A 2 -28.38 -11.08 21.46
CA LYS A 2 -28.12 -12.09 20.41
C LYS A 2 -26.93 -12.95 20.85
N ASN A 3 -27.09 -14.29 20.83
CA ASN A 3 -26.02 -15.21 21.19
C ASN A 3 -24.82 -15.01 20.23
N PRO A 4 -23.64 -14.61 20.71
CA PRO A 4 -22.48 -14.35 19.86
C PRO A 4 -22.09 -15.59 19.04
N PHE A 5 -22.33 -16.80 19.54
CA PHE A 5 -22.07 -18.05 18.83
C PHE A 5 -22.90 -18.19 17.55
N VAL A 6 -24.18 -17.81 17.60
CA VAL A 6 -25.07 -17.83 16.43
C VAL A 6 -24.63 -16.78 15.40
N LEU A 7 -24.13 -15.63 15.86
CA LEU A 7 -23.57 -14.59 14.99
C LEU A 7 -22.30 -15.11 14.28
N TYR A 8 -21.37 -15.72 15.01
CA TYR A 8 -20.16 -16.30 14.44
C TYR A 8 -20.45 -17.44 13.45
N LEU A 9 -21.40 -18.33 13.75
CA LEU A 9 -21.80 -19.39 12.83
C LEU A 9 -22.41 -18.83 11.53
N ARG A 10 -23.26 -17.81 11.64
CA ARG A 10 -23.84 -17.13 10.47
C ARG A 10 -22.78 -16.45 9.62
N THR A 11 -21.80 -15.79 10.22
CA THR A 11 -20.69 -15.16 9.49
C THR A 11 -19.76 -16.19 8.85
N SER A 12 -19.37 -17.23 9.60
CA SER A 12 -18.44 -18.26 9.13
C SER A 12 -19.00 -19.12 8.00
N ARG A 13 -20.33 -19.33 7.94
CA ARG A 13 -21.00 -20.06 6.86
C ARG A 13 -20.71 -19.49 5.46
N TYR A 14 -20.48 -18.18 5.35
CA TYR A 14 -20.22 -17.52 4.07
C TYR A 14 -18.72 -17.29 3.81
N LEU A 15 -17.83 -17.69 4.73
CA LEU A 15 -16.39 -17.56 4.53
C LEU A 15 -15.85 -18.72 3.71
N LYS A 16 -15.06 -18.40 2.69
CA LYS A 16 -14.28 -19.40 1.95
C LYS A 16 -13.23 -20.01 2.91
N PRO A 17 -12.85 -21.30 2.76
CA PRO A 17 -11.81 -21.92 3.59
C PRO A 17 -10.51 -21.10 3.63
N VAL A 18 -10.11 -20.50 2.51
CA VAL A 18 -8.95 -19.60 2.42
C VAL A 18 -9.05 -18.38 3.35
N GLN A 19 -10.25 -17.89 3.63
CA GLN A 19 -10.45 -16.75 4.54
C GLN A 19 -10.29 -17.13 6.01
N VAL A 20 -10.65 -18.36 6.38
CA VAL A 20 -10.49 -18.87 7.74
C VAL A 20 -9.02 -19.20 8.01
N PHE A 21 -8.41 -20.05 7.18
CA PHE A 21 -6.99 -20.42 7.32
C PHE A 21 -6.08 -19.19 7.14
N GLY A 22 -6.41 -18.31 6.20
CA GLY A 22 -5.65 -17.09 5.95
C GLY A 22 -5.66 -16.14 7.15
N ARG A 23 -6.76 -16.00 7.89
CA ARG A 23 -6.81 -15.20 9.12
C ARG A 23 -5.91 -15.76 10.21
N ILE A 24 -5.90 -17.09 10.39
CA ILE A 24 -5.06 -17.76 11.39
C ILE A 24 -3.58 -17.60 11.01
N TRP A 25 -3.23 -17.94 9.77
CA TRP A 25 -1.87 -17.77 9.24
C TRP A 25 -1.36 -16.34 9.40
N PHE A 26 -2.17 -15.35 9.01
CA PHE A 26 -1.78 -13.94 9.04
C PHE A 26 -1.51 -13.42 10.46
N ARG A 27 -2.21 -13.93 11.47
CA ARG A 27 -1.97 -13.59 12.88
C ARG A 27 -0.69 -14.22 13.43
N LEU A 28 -0.33 -15.41 12.96
CA LEU A 28 0.85 -16.14 13.45
C LEU A 28 2.14 -15.77 12.69
N GLN A 29 2.01 -15.14 11.52
CA GLN A 29 3.14 -14.81 10.65
C GLN A 29 3.70 -13.41 10.90
N THR A 30 4.96 -13.37 11.33
CA THR A 30 5.81 -12.18 11.32
C THR A 30 6.92 -12.35 10.27
N PRO A 31 6.71 -11.88 9.02
CA PRO A 31 7.68 -12.11 7.97
C PRO A 31 8.96 -11.33 8.24
N SER A 32 10.08 -12.06 8.28
CA SER A 32 11.39 -11.46 8.10
C SER A 32 11.64 -11.20 6.61
N VAL A 33 12.14 -10.01 6.30
CA VAL A 33 12.49 -9.61 4.94
C VAL A 33 13.93 -9.15 4.90
N ARG A 34 14.64 -9.51 3.82
CA ARG A 34 16.01 -9.06 3.60
C ARG A 34 16.02 -7.55 3.45
N ILE A 35 16.78 -6.88 4.30
CA ILE A 35 17.16 -5.47 4.19
C ILE A 35 18.48 -5.43 3.39
N GLY A 36 18.63 -4.45 2.51
CA GLY A 36 19.79 -4.33 1.64
C GLY A 36 19.54 -3.34 0.51
N PRO A 37 20.52 -3.20 -0.41
CA PRO A 37 20.41 -2.27 -1.53
C PRO A 37 19.21 -2.61 -2.40
N PRO A 38 18.62 -1.61 -3.08
CA PRO A 38 17.54 -1.85 -4.01
C PRO A 38 18.06 -2.61 -5.25
N PRO A 39 17.22 -3.42 -5.90
CA PRO A 39 17.47 -3.82 -7.28
C PRO A 39 17.58 -2.57 -8.17
N PRO A 40 18.21 -2.67 -9.35
CA PRO A 40 18.18 -1.59 -10.34
C PRO A 40 16.74 -1.17 -10.67
N ILE A 41 16.54 0.13 -10.88
CA ILE A 41 15.27 0.67 -11.36
C ILE A 41 15.23 0.53 -12.87
N ARG A 42 14.11 0.01 -13.40
CA ARG A 42 13.93 -0.22 -14.83
C ARG A 42 13.88 1.11 -15.58
N ARG A 43 14.60 1.17 -16.70
CA ARG A 43 14.50 2.31 -17.61
C ARG A 43 13.08 2.39 -18.20
N ARG A 44 12.47 3.57 -18.15
CA ARG A 44 11.15 3.82 -18.75
C ARG A 44 11.21 3.72 -20.28
N ALA A 45 10.27 2.99 -20.86
CA ALA A 45 10.12 2.87 -22.32
C ALA A 45 9.25 3.99 -22.92
N ALA A 46 8.42 4.65 -22.11
CA ALA A 46 7.54 5.73 -22.51
C ALA A 46 7.33 6.70 -21.35
N GLU A 47 6.78 7.88 -21.66
CA GLU A 47 6.30 8.82 -20.65
C GLU A 47 5.08 8.25 -19.93
N TRP A 48 4.99 8.54 -18.64
CA TRP A 48 3.85 8.12 -17.84
C TRP A 48 2.69 9.09 -18.06
N ALA A 49 1.59 8.58 -18.59
CA ALA A 49 0.33 9.32 -18.59
C ALA A 49 -0.15 9.46 -17.13
N SER A 50 -0.32 10.70 -16.67
CA SER A 50 -0.67 10.98 -15.28
C SER A 50 -1.91 10.21 -14.82
N SER A 51 -1.84 9.61 -13.62
CA SER A 51 -3.01 9.04 -12.95
C SER A 51 -4.05 10.14 -12.67
N PRO A 52 -5.35 9.80 -12.53
CA PRO A 52 -6.37 10.76 -12.13
C PRO A 52 -5.92 11.51 -10.87
N LEU A 53 -5.95 12.84 -10.92
CA LEU A 53 -5.45 13.69 -9.85
C LEU A 53 -6.22 13.41 -8.55
N LYS A 54 -5.47 13.21 -7.48
CA LYS A 54 -6.02 13.09 -6.12
C LYS A 54 -6.22 14.48 -5.53
N SER A 55 -7.16 14.62 -4.59
CA SER A 55 -7.32 15.87 -3.87
C SER A 55 -6.08 16.16 -3.02
N ARG A 56 -5.65 17.43 -2.99
CA ARG A 56 -4.58 17.90 -2.11
C ARG A 56 -4.96 17.63 -0.64
N ALA A 57 -4.07 16.96 0.07
CA ALA A 57 -4.19 16.67 1.49
C ALA A 57 -3.12 17.38 2.33
N LEU A 58 -1.93 17.63 1.77
CA LEU A 58 -0.81 18.23 2.48
C LEU A 58 -0.95 19.77 2.47
N LEU A 59 -1.23 20.33 3.66
CA LEU A 59 -1.45 21.77 3.86
C LEU A 59 -0.13 22.50 4.11
N SER A 60 0.78 21.88 4.87
CA SER A 60 2.14 22.32 5.16
C SER A 60 3.06 21.08 5.26
N PRO A 61 4.39 21.21 5.46
CA PRO A 61 5.31 20.06 5.47
C PRO A 61 4.94 18.90 6.40
N SER A 62 4.19 19.15 7.47
CA SER A 62 3.78 18.16 8.49
C SER A 62 2.27 18.11 8.74
N ARG A 63 1.47 18.99 8.12
CA ARG A 63 0.02 19.12 8.38
C ARG A 63 -0.81 18.58 7.24
N PHE A 64 -1.77 17.74 7.59
CA PHE A 64 -2.65 17.05 6.64
C PHE A 64 -4.11 17.38 6.94
N ARG A 65 -4.91 17.56 5.88
CA ARG A 65 -6.36 17.45 5.92
C ARG A 65 -6.78 16.20 5.16
N LEU A 66 -7.27 15.20 5.88
CA LEU A 66 -7.72 13.92 5.32
C LEU A 66 -9.12 13.65 5.87
N LEU A 67 -10.05 13.23 5.01
CA LEU A 67 -11.42 12.90 5.42
C LEU A 67 -12.12 14.05 6.18
N ASN A 68 -11.81 15.31 5.80
CA ASN A 68 -12.25 16.55 6.46
C ASN A 68 -11.72 16.77 7.89
N GLU A 69 -10.75 15.98 8.34
CA GLU A 69 -10.10 16.13 9.64
C GLU A 69 -8.64 16.57 9.47
N GLU A 70 -8.21 17.53 10.28
CA GLU A 70 -6.84 18.05 10.29
C GLU A 70 -6.02 17.55 11.46
N HIS A 71 -4.86 16.97 11.15
CA HIS A 71 -3.83 16.66 12.13
C HIS A 71 -2.45 17.06 11.61
N GLU A 72 -1.50 17.17 12.53
CA GLU A 72 -0.12 17.53 12.25
C GLU A 72 0.79 16.47 12.84
N ILE A 73 1.74 15.96 12.04
CA ILE A 73 2.74 14.99 12.48
C ILE A 73 3.88 15.76 13.13
N LYS A 74 3.89 15.81 14.45
CA LYS A 74 4.92 16.51 15.24
C LYS A 74 6.01 15.53 15.64
N ASP A 75 5.63 14.33 16.08
CA ASP A 75 6.55 13.33 16.63
C ASP A 75 6.40 11.97 15.95
N PRO A 76 7.40 11.07 16.03
CA PRO A 76 7.33 9.72 15.43
C PRO A 76 6.12 8.88 15.87
N SER A 77 5.59 9.12 17.07
CA SER A 77 4.38 8.44 17.55
C SER A 77 3.12 8.81 16.76
N ASP A 78 3.09 9.96 16.10
CA ASP A 78 1.91 10.47 15.41
C ASP A 78 1.52 9.63 14.18
N TRP A 79 2.49 8.96 13.56
CA TRP A 79 2.23 7.96 12.51
C TRP A 79 1.27 6.85 12.98
N ASN A 80 1.22 6.59 14.28
CA ASN A 80 0.41 5.55 14.88
C ASN A 80 -0.43 6.05 16.06
N ASN A 81 -0.80 7.33 16.06
CA ASN A 81 -1.51 7.95 17.18
C ASN A 81 -2.84 7.22 17.46
N PRO A 82 -3.01 6.58 18.63
CA PRO A 82 -4.22 5.80 18.92
C PRO A 82 -5.46 6.67 19.13
N GLN A 83 -5.30 8.00 19.28
CA GLN A 83 -6.41 8.95 19.42
C GLN A 83 -6.99 9.37 18.07
N TRP A 84 -6.30 9.13 16.96
CA TRP A 84 -6.78 9.47 15.63
C TRP A 84 -7.53 8.30 15.00
N ALA A 85 -8.49 8.60 14.12
CA ALA A 85 -9.26 7.58 13.46
C ALA A 85 -8.34 6.65 12.64
N LYS A 86 -8.54 5.34 12.77
CA LYS A 86 -7.76 4.32 12.04
C LYS A 86 -7.74 4.56 10.53
N LEU A 87 -8.88 4.96 9.97
CA LEU A 87 -9.01 5.27 8.55
C LEU A 87 -8.22 6.53 8.17
N TRP A 88 -8.18 7.55 9.04
CA TRP A 88 -7.35 8.73 8.85
C TRP A 88 -5.87 8.36 8.80
N LEU A 89 -5.40 7.53 9.75
CA LEU A 89 -4.02 7.02 9.77
C LEU A 89 -3.68 6.19 8.53
N TYR A 90 -4.64 5.42 8.00
CA TYR A 90 -4.45 4.75 6.72
C TYR A 90 -4.21 5.74 5.58
N HIS A 91 -5.06 6.77 5.46
CA HIS A 91 -4.90 7.80 4.45
C HIS A 91 -3.57 8.56 4.57
N LEU A 92 -3.11 8.83 5.81
CA LEU A 92 -1.78 9.38 6.06
C LEU A 92 -0.70 8.46 5.45
N HIS A 93 -0.81 7.16 5.69
CA HIS A 93 0.15 6.17 5.19
C HIS A 93 0.02 5.84 3.70
N TYR A 94 -1.03 6.31 3.01
CA TYR A 94 -1.18 6.09 1.56
C TYR A 94 -0.21 6.93 0.75
N PHE A 95 0.18 8.12 1.24
CA PHE A 95 0.97 9.08 0.45
C PHE A 95 0.24 9.51 -0.84
N ASP A 96 -1.08 9.65 -0.76
CA ASP A 96 -1.90 10.07 -1.91
C ASP A 96 -1.52 11.48 -2.41
N ASP A 97 -1.00 12.36 -1.54
CA ASP A 97 -0.61 13.73 -1.93
C ASP A 97 0.56 13.79 -2.92
N LEU A 98 1.37 12.73 -3.01
CA LEU A 98 2.44 12.62 -4.02
C LEU A 98 1.90 12.75 -5.44
N ASN A 99 0.67 12.26 -5.67
CA ASN A 99 0.01 12.26 -6.98
C ASN A 99 -1.25 13.15 -6.96
N ALA A 100 -1.28 14.14 -6.07
CA ALA A 100 -2.40 15.07 -5.96
C ALA A 100 -2.26 16.27 -6.89
N ASP A 101 -3.36 17.02 -7.03
CA ASP A 101 -3.34 18.29 -7.74
C ASP A 101 -2.28 19.25 -7.17
N GLY A 102 -1.55 19.91 -8.08
CA GLY A 102 -0.41 20.76 -7.76
C GLY A 102 0.75 20.06 -7.03
N ALA A 103 0.86 18.72 -7.06
CA ALA A 103 1.94 17.98 -6.38
C ALA A 103 3.35 18.46 -6.76
N GLY A 104 3.55 18.90 -8.00
CA GLY A 104 4.82 19.48 -8.48
C GLY A 104 5.30 20.69 -7.68
N LEU A 105 4.40 21.41 -7.00
CA LEU A 105 4.75 22.55 -6.14
C LEU A 105 5.19 22.13 -4.72
N ARG A 106 5.08 20.83 -4.39
CA ARG A 106 5.33 20.27 -3.05
C ARG A 106 6.38 19.16 -3.03
N THR A 107 7.13 18.99 -4.12
CA THR A 107 8.13 17.91 -4.29
C THR A 107 9.17 17.88 -3.17
N ALA A 108 9.63 19.05 -2.69
CA ALA A 108 10.53 19.14 -1.55
C ALA A 108 9.88 18.61 -0.25
N TRP A 109 8.61 18.95 0.01
CA TRP A 109 7.88 18.44 1.18
C TRP A 109 7.65 16.93 1.07
N HIS A 110 7.38 16.44 -0.13
CA HIS A 110 7.21 15.02 -0.42
C HIS A 110 8.47 14.22 -0.16
N ALA A 111 9.64 14.69 -0.62
CA ALA A 111 10.92 14.06 -0.38
C ALA A 111 11.20 13.96 1.13
N SER A 112 11.08 15.08 1.86
CA SER A 112 11.27 15.09 3.32
C SER A 112 10.27 14.20 4.06
N LEU A 113 9.02 14.11 3.60
CA LEU A 113 8.01 13.24 4.20
C LEU A 113 8.35 11.75 4.00
N ILE A 114 8.87 11.37 2.83
CA ILE A 114 9.34 10.02 2.53
C ILE A 114 10.51 9.65 3.43
N GLU A 115 11.52 10.51 3.52
CA GLU A 115 12.69 10.31 4.40
C GLU A 115 12.28 10.13 5.85
N ARG A 116 11.43 11.04 6.35
CA ARG A 116 10.92 10.99 7.71
C ARG A 116 10.15 9.69 7.97
N TRP A 117 9.29 9.27 7.04
CA TRP A 117 8.55 8.01 7.18
C TRP A 117 9.49 6.81 7.27
N ILE A 118 10.54 6.75 6.44
CA ILE A 118 11.53 5.67 6.45
C ILE A 118 12.25 5.59 7.80
N ALA A 119 12.66 6.75 8.34
CA ALA A 119 13.36 6.82 9.63
C ALA A 119 12.45 6.45 10.82
N GLU A 120 11.19 6.84 10.78
CA GLU A 120 10.28 6.78 11.93
C GLU A 120 9.35 5.55 11.94
N ASN A 121 9.31 4.74 10.86
CA ASN A 121 8.40 3.59 10.73
C ASN A 121 9.14 2.26 10.52
N PRO A 122 9.58 1.59 11.62
CA PRO A 122 10.32 0.33 11.54
C PRO A 122 9.57 -0.76 10.76
N VAL A 123 10.34 -1.58 10.03
CA VAL A 123 9.81 -2.64 9.15
C VAL A 123 8.83 -3.56 9.89
N GLY A 124 7.64 -3.70 9.33
CA GLY A 124 6.60 -4.60 9.83
C GLY A 124 5.87 -4.12 11.08
N ARG A 125 6.03 -2.87 11.50
CA ARG A 125 5.38 -2.30 12.70
C ARG A 125 4.41 -1.17 12.36
N GLY A 126 3.29 -1.12 13.09
CA GLY A 126 2.32 -0.03 12.97
C GLY A 126 1.42 -0.08 11.73
N ASN A 127 0.52 0.90 11.65
CA ASN A 127 -0.52 1.02 10.63
C ASN A 127 0.08 1.03 9.21
N GLY A 128 1.19 1.73 9.03
CA GLY A 128 1.84 1.88 7.72
C GLY A 128 2.34 0.59 7.10
N TRP A 129 2.57 -0.46 7.90
CA TRP A 129 3.02 -1.77 7.44
C TRP A 129 1.89 -2.79 7.31
N GLU A 130 0.65 -2.40 7.56
CA GLU A 130 -0.51 -3.22 7.20
C GLU A 130 -0.66 -3.28 5.67
N PRO A 131 -1.11 -4.40 5.09
CA PRO A 131 -0.90 -4.63 3.66
C PRO A 131 -1.69 -3.68 2.78
N TYR A 132 -2.90 -3.26 3.18
CA TYR A 132 -3.68 -2.30 2.42
C TYR A 132 -3.01 -0.91 2.32
N PRO A 133 -2.68 -0.19 3.41
CA PRO A 133 -1.94 1.07 3.32
C PRO A 133 -0.56 0.93 2.68
N LEU A 134 0.15 -0.17 2.96
CA LEU A 134 1.42 -0.49 2.30
C LEU A 134 1.27 -0.59 0.77
N SER A 135 0.22 -1.25 0.28
CA SER A 135 -0.05 -1.40 -1.15
C SER A 135 -0.30 -0.05 -1.82
N ARG A 136 -1.09 0.81 -1.17
CA ARG A 136 -1.38 2.17 -1.67
C ARG A 136 -0.11 3.00 -1.75
N ARG A 137 0.74 2.94 -0.72
CA ARG A 137 2.01 3.68 -0.68
C ARG A 137 3.00 3.24 -1.76
N ILE A 138 3.17 1.92 -1.95
CA ILE A 138 4.04 1.38 -3.00
C ILE A 138 3.66 1.95 -4.37
N VAL A 139 2.36 1.91 -4.70
CA VAL A 139 1.86 2.47 -5.96
C VAL A 139 2.12 3.97 -6.04
N ASN A 140 1.80 4.73 -4.99
CA ASN A 140 1.97 6.18 -4.99
C ASN A 140 3.42 6.62 -5.16
N TRP A 141 4.36 5.96 -4.48
CA TRP A 141 5.79 6.28 -4.59
C TRP A 141 6.30 6.00 -6.00
N ILE A 142 5.87 4.89 -6.61
CA ILE A 142 6.24 4.54 -7.99
C ILE A 142 5.65 5.53 -8.99
N GLU A 143 4.37 5.86 -8.87
CA GLU A 143 3.71 6.87 -9.71
C GLU A 143 4.40 8.23 -9.59
N TRP A 144 4.80 8.63 -8.38
CA TRP A 144 5.54 9.88 -8.13
C TRP A 144 6.88 9.90 -8.86
N THR A 145 7.64 8.80 -8.84
CA THR A 145 8.87 8.66 -9.62
C THR A 145 8.61 8.67 -11.12
N TRP A 146 7.56 7.97 -11.57
CA TRP A 146 7.15 7.97 -12.97
C TRP A 146 6.63 9.32 -13.47
N ALA A 147 6.19 10.21 -12.57
CA ALA A 147 5.87 11.60 -12.89
C ALA A 147 7.13 12.48 -13.08
N GLY A 148 8.34 11.92 -12.96
CA GLY A 148 9.60 12.63 -13.20
C GLY A 148 10.34 13.07 -11.94
N ASN A 149 9.83 12.73 -10.75
CA ASN A 149 10.52 13.03 -9.50
C ASN A 149 11.66 12.02 -9.23
N GLU A 150 12.73 12.49 -8.60
CA GLU A 150 13.84 11.63 -8.20
C GLU A 150 13.50 10.85 -6.93
N LEU A 151 13.70 9.53 -6.95
CA LEU A 151 13.58 8.68 -5.77
C LEU A 151 14.98 8.41 -5.21
N PRO A 152 15.34 8.92 -4.01
CA PRO A 152 16.63 8.68 -3.41
C PRO A 152 16.92 7.18 -3.23
N LEU A 153 18.21 6.81 -3.23
CA LEU A 153 18.63 5.40 -3.12
C LEU A 153 18.05 4.71 -1.88
N GLU A 154 17.99 5.41 -0.75
CA GLU A 154 17.40 4.89 0.50
C GLU A 154 15.89 4.66 0.37
N ALA A 155 15.18 5.56 -0.32
CA ALA A 155 13.76 5.40 -0.59
C ALA A 155 13.49 4.24 -1.55
N ALA A 156 14.33 4.06 -2.57
CA ALA A 156 14.28 2.88 -3.44
C ALA A 156 14.55 1.58 -2.65
N ALA A 157 15.54 1.58 -1.74
CA ALA A 157 15.83 0.43 -0.87
C ALA A 157 14.62 0.09 0.01
N SER A 158 14.01 1.10 0.64
CA SER A 158 12.79 0.97 1.43
C SER A 158 11.64 0.42 0.60
N LEU A 159 11.40 0.96 -0.61
CA LEU A 159 10.35 0.50 -1.52
C LEU A 159 10.53 -0.98 -1.91
N ALA A 160 11.78 -1.43 -2.10
CA ALA A 160 12.08 -2.82 -2.35
C ALA A 160 11.79 -3.72 -1.14
N VAL A 161 12.09 -3.26 0.09
CA VAL A 161 11.73 -3.96 1.34
C VAL A 161 10.21 -4.04 1.50
N GLN A 162 9.51 -2.93 1.29
CA GLN A 162 8.05 -2.83 1.30
C GLN A 162 7.40 -3.85 0.35
N SER A 163 7.89 -3.94 -0.88
CA SER A 163 7.39 -4.88 -1.89
C SER A 163 7.61 -6.34 -1.51
N ARG A 164 8.80 -6.68 -0.97
CA ARG A 164 9.09 -8.04 -0.46
C ARG A 164 8.25 -8.39 0.75
N TYR A 165 7.98 -7.43 1.63
CA TYR A 165 7.12 -7.62 2.80
C TYR A 165 5.68 -7.90 2.38
N LEU A 166 5.14 -7.07 1.48
CA LEU A 166 3.79 -7.23 0.96
C LEU A 166 3.58 -8.61 0.33
N ARG A 167 4.55 -9.09 -0.47
CA ARG A 167 4.49 -10.44 -1.07
C ARG A 167 4.27 -11.55 -0.02
N LYS A 168 4.81 -11.39 1.20
CA LYS A 168 4.64 -12.35 2.30
C LYS A 168 3.38 -12.12 3.13
N ARG A 169 2.67 -11.01 2.92
CA ARG A 169 1.51 -10.57 3.71
C ARG A 169 0.29 -10.22 2.85
N LEU A 170 0.13 -10.92 1.73
CA LEU A 170 -1.06 -10.81 0.89
C LEU A 170 -2.34 -11.12 1.69
N GLU A 171 -3.37 -10.29 1.53
CA GLU A 171 -4.64 -10.34 2.27
C GLU A 171 -5.64 -11.32 1.64
N TRP A 172 -5.20 -12.56 1.39
CA TRP A 172 -6.04 -13.66 0.86
C TRP A 172 -7.31 -13.91 1.67
N HIS A 173 -7.35 -13.42 2.90
CA HIS A 173 -8.44 -13.60 3.84
C HIS A 173 -9.48 -12.48 3.86
N ILE A 174 -9.13 -11.31 3.33
CA ILE A 174 -10.05 -10.19 3.15
C ILE A 174 -10.65 -10.23 1.73
N LEU A 175 -9.92 -10.77 0.75
CA LEU A 175 -10.32 -10.82 -0.67
C LEU A 175 -10.68 -9.43 -1.19
N GLY A 176 -11.55 -9.34 -2.20
CA GLY A 176 -12.15 -8.09 -2.64
C GLY A 176 -11.13 -7.04 -3.10
N ASN A 177 -11.42 -5.79 -2.77
CA ASN A 177 -10.58 -4.64 -3.08
C ASN A 177 -9.21 -4.68 -2.39
N HIS A 178 -9.09 -5.26 -1.20
CA HIS A 178 -7.80 -5.40 -0.51
C HIS A 178 -6.82 -6.27 -1.29
N LEU A 179 -7.26 -7.45 -1.72
CA LEU A 179 -6.40 -8.36 -2.47
C LEU A 179 -6.05 -7.81 -3.86
N LEU A 180 -6.99 -7.12 -4.51
CA LEU A 180 -6.72 -6.38 -5.75
C LEU A 180 -5.69 -5.26 -5.55
N ALA A 181 -5.79 -4.50 -4.45
CA ALA A 181 -4.80 -3.48 -4.12
C ALA A 181 -3.41 -4.07 -3.89
N ASN A 182 -3.31 -5.19 -3.16
CA ASN A 182 -2.04 -5.89 -2.99
C ASN A 182 -1.47 -6.34 -4.33
N ALA A 183 -2.30 -6.92 -5.21
CA ALA A 183 -1.89 -7.37 -6.53
C ALA A 183 -1.37 -6.22 -7.40
N LYS A 184 -2.10 -5.09 -7.44
CA LYS A 184 -1.66 -3.88 -8.16
C LYS A 184 -0.29 -3.41 -7.67
N ALA A 185 -0.08 -3.36 -6.36
CA ALA A 185 1.21 -2.96 -5.80
C ALA A 185 2.36 -3.89 -6.20
N LEU A 186 2.14 -5.21 -6.24
CA LEU A 186 3.16 -6.15 -6.71
C LEU A 186 3.46 -5.99 -8.21
N ILE A 187 2.43 -5.75 -9.04
CA ILE A 187 2.61 -5.47 -10.47
C ILE A 187 3.46 -4.21 -10.65
N PHE A 188 3.11 -3.11 -9.97
CA PHE A 188 3.84 -1.85 -10.07
C PHE A 188 5.29 -2.02 -9.63
N ALA A 189 5.55 -2.68 -8.50
CA ALA A 189 6.91 -2.96 -8.04
C ALA A 189 7.70 -3.84 -9.02
N GLY A 190 7.05 -4.84 -9.63
CA GLY A 190 7.67 -5.72 -10.63
C GLY A 190 7.98 -5.04 -11.96
N LEU A 191 7.21 -4.01 -12.33
CA LEU A 191 7.48 -3.15 -13.49
C LEU A 191 8.51 -2.06 -13.17
N PHE A 192 8.58 -1.60 -11.92
CA PHE A 192 9.49 -0.54 -11.49
C PHE A 192 10.94 -1.02 -11.32
N PHE A 193 11.15 -2.20 -10.73
CA PHE A 193 12.47 -2.77 -10.52
C PHE A 193 12.85 -3.77 -11.62
N GLU A 194 14.15 -4.10 -11.69
CA GLU A 194 14.70 -5.13 -12.55
C GLU A 194 15.09 -6.40 -11.77
N GLY A 195 15.31 -7.48 -12.53
CA GLY A 195 15.84 -8.75 -12.05
C GLY A 195 14.80 -9.77 -11.58
N PRO A 196 15.24 -10.97 -11.19
CA PRO A 196 14.34 -12.12 -10.93
C PRO A 196 13.34 -11.87 -9.79
N GLY A 197 13.74 -11.06 -8.82
CA GLY A 197 12.84 -10.65 -7.74
C GLY A 197 11.66 -9.82 -8.23
N ALA A 198 11.90 -8.88 -9.15
CA ALA A 198 10.88 -8.03 -9.74
C ALA A 198 9.93 -8.84 -10.65
N GLU A 199 10.48 -9.73 -11.48
CA GLU A 199 9.70 -10.65 -12.31
C GLU A 199 8.78 -11.55 -11.48
N GLY A 200 9.28 -12.07 -10.35
CA GLY A 200 8.47 -12.85 -9.42
C GLY A 200 7.34 -12.04 -8.78
N LEU A 201 7.55 -10.77 -8.46
CA LEU A 201 6.49 -9.88 -7.96
C LEU A 201 5.43 -9.65 -9.05
N LEU A 202 5.86 -9.35 -10.28
CA LEU A 202 4.98 -9.13 -11.42
C LEU A 202 4.11 -10.36 -11.71
N ALA A 203 4.71 -11.55 -11.77
CA ALA A 203 4.00 -12.80 -12.05
C ALA A 203 2.94 -13.11 -10.98
N ILE A 204 3.29 -12.98 -9.69
CA ILE A 204 2.36 -13.17 -8.58
C ILE A 204 1.21 -12.14 -8.66
N GLY A 205 1.55 -10.86 -8.84
CA GLY A 205 0.56 -9.79 -8.93
C GLY A 205 -0.40 -10.00 -10.10
N ALA A 206 0.10 -10.30 -11.30
CA ALA A 206 -0.71 -10.54 -12.49
C ALA A 206 -1.63 -11.76 -12.35
N SER A 207 -1.13 -12.84 -11.74
CA SER A 207 -1.92 -14.04 -11.45
C SER A 207 -3.08 -13.73 -10.49
N ILE A 208 -2.82 -13.02 -9.40
CA ILE A 208 -3.86 -12.61 -8.44
C ILE A 208 -4.87 -11.68 -9.12
N PHE A 209 -4.38 -10.69 -9.86
CA PHE A 209 -5.21 -9.69 -10.52
C PHE A 209 -6.16 -10.34 -11.53
N SER A 210 -5.67 -11.22 -12.40
CA SER A 210 -6.49 -11.93 -13.38
C SER A 210 -7.58 -12.77 -12.72
N ARG A 211 -7.22 -13.51 -11.65
CA ARG A 211 -8.19 -14.32 -10.90
C ARG A 211 -9.22 -13.48 -10.19
N GLN A 212 -8.82 -12.34 -9.61
CA GLN A 212 -9.74 -11.45 -8.91
C GLN A 212 -10.62 -10.66 -9.86
N LEU A 213 -10.17 -10.29 -11.06
CA LEU A 213 -11.03 -9.68 -12.07
C LEU A 213 -12.11 -10.64 -12.55
N ALA A 214 -11.75 -11.88 -12.87
CA ALA A 214 -12.72 -12.91 -13.28
C ALA A 214 -13.73 -13.24 -12.17
N GLU A 215 -13.33 -13.09 -10.90
CA GLU A 215 -14.23 -13.23 -9.77
C GLU A 215 -15.12 -11.98 -9.66
N GLN A 216 -14.52 -10.79 -9.63
CA GLN A 216 -15.10 -9.50 -9.19
C GLN A 216 -15.84 -8.69 -10.24
N VAL A 217 -15.62 -8.96 -11.52
CA VAL A 217 -16.26 -8.23 -12.61
C VAL A 217 -17.21 -9.18 -13.33
N LEU A 218 -18.50 -8.89 -13.24
CA LEU A 218 -19.56 -9.63 -13.92
C LEU A 218 -19.48 -9.42 -15.44
N ALA A 219 -20.19 -10.25 -16.20
CA ALA A 219 -20.17 -10.20 -17.67
C ALA A 219 -20.70 -8.87 -18.25
N ASP A 220 -21.49 -8.12 -17.48
CA ASP A 220 -22.00 -6.80 -17.82
C ASP A 220 -21.07 -5.64 -17.39
N GLY A 221 -19.92 -5.96 -16.77
CA GLY A 221 -18.95 -5.01 -16.25
C GLY A 221 -19.23 -4.51 -14.83
N GLY A 222 -20.31 -4.96 -14.18
CA GLY A 222 -20.63 -4.63 -12.80
C GLY A 222 -19.67 -5.30 -11.79
N HIS A 223 -19.46 -4.64 -10.64
CA HIS A 223 -18.74 -5.22 -9.49
C HIS A 223 -19.74 -5.90 -8.54
N PHE A 224 -19.41 -7.08 -8.01
CA PHE A 224 -20.32 -7.91 -7.18
C PHE A 224 -20.07 -7.80 -5.66
#